data_AF-A0A9Q3MA84-F1
#
_entry.id   AF-A0A9Q3MA84-F1
#
_cell.length_a   1.000
_cell.length_b   1.000
_cell.length_c   1.000
_cell.angle_alpha   90.00
_cell.angle_beta   90.00
_cell.angle_gamma   90.00
#
_symmetry.space_group_name_H-M   'P 1'
#
loop_
_entity.id
_entity.type
_entity.pdbx_description
1 polymer ?
#
loop_
_entity_poly.entity_id
_entity_poly.type
_entity_poly.pdbx_seq_one_letter_code
_entity_poly.pdbx_strand_id
1 'polypeptide(L)'
;MQNTRLLVMAGLFALQSATDAVGQDSKIPAVHLPKHETRLAYAVQTVSVRAGCFPERLRAILSHIAAKTGRRPIVTSGLRPHPRRHGSLHGKCLAADIRVPGLSERTIIAAAKTAPGIGGIGSYCNGIIHVDVGPQRRWVDC
;
A
#
# COMPACT_ATOMS: atom_id res chain seq x y z
N MET A 1 36.71 17.90 -62.39
CA MET A 1 36.84 19.35 -62.69
C MET A 1 36.33 20.07 -61.45
N GLN A 2 37.20 20.54 -60.54
CA GLN A 2 37.75 21.91 -60.52
C GLN A 2 36.64 22.96 -60.62
N ASN A 3 36.56 24.03 -59.82
CA ASN A 3 37.31 24.51 -58.66
C ASN A 3 36.56 25.79 -58.19
N THR A 4 36.60 26.05 -56.88
CA THR A 4 36.67 27.36 -56.19
C THR A 4 35.91 28.60 -56.70
N ARG A 5 35.26 29.33 -55.77
CA ARG A 5 35.81 30.59 -55.21
C ARG A 5 35.06 31.07 -53.97
N LEU A 6 35.84 31.28 -52.91
CA LEU A 6 35.57 32.17 -51.79
C LEU A 6 35.58 33.62 -52.27
N LEU A 7 34.68 34.44 -51.70
CA LEU A 7 34.87 35.88 -51.58
C LEU A 7 34.51 36.29 -50.15
N VAL A 8 35.53 36.82 -49.48
CA VAL A 8 35.52 37.46 -48.17
C VAL A 8 34.78 38.78 -48.28
N MET A 9 33.86 39.07 -47.35
CA MET A 9 33.57 40.45 -46.97
C MET A 9 33.56 40.54 -45.44
N ALA A 10 34.61 41.18 -44.94
CA ALA A 10 34.68 41.69 -43.59
C ALA A 10 33.65 42.82 -43.44
N GLY A 11 32.76 42.70 -42.47
CA GLY A 11 31.91 43.78 -41.99
C GLY A 11 32.05 43.87 -40.49
N LEU A 12 32.95 44.74 -40.02
CA LEU A 12 32.90 45.24 -38.65
C LEU A 12 31.61 46.06 -38.52
N PHE A 13 30.69 45.63 -37.66
CA PHE A 13 29.71 46.54 -37.09
C PHE A 13 29.83 46.49 -35.58
N ALA A 14 30.13 47.65 -35.01
CA ALA A 14 30.41 47.87 -33.61
C ALA A 14 29.16 47.68 -32.75
N LEU A 15 29.44 47.45 -31.46
CA LEU A 15 28.53 47.23 -30.35
C LEU A 15 27.29 48.14 -30.35
N GLN A 16 26.13 47.53 -30.16
CA GLN A 16 25.07 48.12 -29.34
C GLN A 16 24.60 47.07 -28.34
N SER A 17 25.00 47.23 -27.08
CA SER A 17 24.42 46.50 -25.95
C SER A 17 23.01 47.05 -25.69
N ALA A 18 22.01 46.20 -25.80
CA ALA A 18 20.74 46.37 -25.10
C ALA A 18 20.36 45.01 -24.53
N THR A 19 20.47 44.95 -23.21
CA THR A 19 20.06 43.87 -22.35
C THR A 19 18.56 43.61 -22.48
N ASP A 20 18.17 42.36 -22.71
CA ASP A 20 16.95 41.80 -22.14
C ASP A 20 17.20 40.31 -21.87
N ALA A 21 17.50 40.00 -20.61
CA ALA A 21 17.71 38.64 -20.16
C ALA A 21 16.40 37.85 -20.27
N VAL A 22 16.47 36.74 -21.00
CA VAL A 22 15.48 35.67 -20.98
C VAL A 22 15.38 35.14 -19.55
N GLY A 23 14.28 35.46 -18.88
CA GLY A 23 13.80 34.75 -17.70
C GLY A 23 12.60 33.88 -18.07
N GLN A 24 12.81 32.81 -18.85
CA GLN A 24 11.79 31.77 -18.99
C GLN A 24 11.77 30.93 -17.71
N ASP A 25 11.04 31.42 -16.71
CA ASP A 25 10.63 30.66 -15.54
C ASP A 25 9.71 29.51 -16.02
N SER A 26 10.32 28.36 -16.28
CA SER A 26 9.62 27.14 -16.64
C SER A 26 8.96 26.58 -15.37
N LYS A 27 7.84 27.18 -14.96
CA LYS A 27 6.96 26.58 -13.96
C LYS A 27 6.39 25.30 -14.54
N ILE A 28 6.99 24.17 -14.16
CA ILE A 28 6.43 22.83 -14.38
C ILE A 28 5.00 22.86 -13.82
N PRO A 29 3.96 22.66 -14.63
CA PRO A 29 2.60 22.53 -14.13
C PRO A 29 2.58 21.35 -13.17
N ALA A 30 2.26 21.59 -11.91
CA ALA A 30 2.08 20.52 -10.94
C ALA A 30 0.95 19.62 -11.45
N VAL A 31 1.31 18.44 -11.95
CA VAL A 31 0.34 17.40 -12.28
C VAL A 31 -0.32 17.03 -10.96
N HIS A 32 -1.53 17.53 -10.74
CA HIS A 32 -2.36 17.08 -9.64
C HIS A 32 -2.83 15.66 -9.98
N LEU A 33 -1.97 14.67 -9.67
CA LEU A 33 -2.35 13.28 -9.76
C LEU A 33 -3.61 13.11 -8.90
N PRO A 34 -4.72 12.59 -9.46
CA PRO A 34 -5.90 12.34 -8.66
C PRO A 34 -5.47 11.47 -7.48
N LYS A 35 -5.76 11.95 -6.27
CA LYS A 35 -5.53 11.23 -5.03
C LYS A 35 -6.39 9.96 -5.14
N HIS A 36 -5.84 8.87 -5.66
CA HIS A 36 -6.51 7.59 -5.65
C HIS A 36 -6.77 7.31 -4.18
N GLU A 37 -8.02 7.46 -3.73
CA GLU A 37 -8.45 6.90 -2.47
C GLU A 37 -8.22 5.40 -2.61
N THR A 38 -7.08 4.95 -2.10
CA THR A 38 -6.70 3.54 -2.16
C THR A 38 -7.74 2.78 -1.38
N ARG A 39 -8.75 2.27 -2.09
CA ARG A 39 -9.83 1.50 -1.50
C ARG A 39 -9.17 0.38 -0.73
N LEU A 40 -9.39 0.37 0.59
CA LEU A 40 -8.81 -0.64 1.46
C LEU A 40 -9.15 -2.02 0.90
N ALA A 41 -8.13 -2.87 0.85
CA ALA A 41 -8.28 -4.25 0.41
C ALA A 41 -9.06 -5.12 1.42
N TYR A 42 -9.60 -4.51 2.48
CA TYR A 42 -10.49 -5.10 3.46
C TYR A 42 -11.63 -4.13 3.79
N ALA A 43 -12.72 -4.65 4.35
CA ALA A 43 -13.77 -3.87 5.00
C ALA A 43 -13.74 -4.12 6.52
N VAL A 44 -14.40 -3.27 7.30
CA VAL A 44 -14.62 -3.50 8.73
C VAL A 44 -16.07 -3.92 8.97
N GLN A 45 -16.30 -4.82 9.93
CA GLN A 45 -17.64 -5.34 10.23
C GLN A 45 -18.57 -4.26 10.79
N THR A 46 -18.05 -3.41 11.67
CA THR A 46 -18.78 -2.32 12.32
C THR A 46 -17.86 -1.10 12.45
N VAL A 47 -18.46 0.06 12.73
CA VAL A 47 -17.72 1.30 13.00
C VAL A 47 -16.84 1.23 14.25
N SER A 48 -17.13 0.31 15.18
CA SER A 48 -16.35 0.12 16.40
C SER A 48 -15.08 -0.70 16.18
N VAL A 49 -14.93 -1.38 15.04
CA VAL A 49 -13.70 -2.11 14.70
C VAL A 49 -12.58 -1.12 14.37
N ARG A 50 -11.58 -1.06 15.25
CA ARG A 50 -10.42 -0.18 15.09
C ARG A 50 -9.33 -0.82 14.24
N ALA A 51 -9.28 -0.47 12.95
CA ALA A 51 -8.29 -0.95 11.98
C ALA A 51 -7.32 0.14 11.47
N GLY A 52 -7.53 1.40 11.85
CA GLY A 52 -6.77 2.54 11.31
C GLY A 52 -5.28 2.53 11.63
N CYS A 53 -4.87 1.85 12.71
CA CYS A 53 -3.46 1.70 13.11
C CYS A 53 -2.75 0.47 12.53
N PHE A 54 -3.41 -0.30 11.65
CA PHE A 54 -2.77 -1.48 11.08
C PHE A 54 -1.49 -1.08 10.35
N PRO A 55 -0.34 -1.70 10.66
CA PRO A 55 0.91 -1.41 9.96
C PRO A 55 0.79 -1.83 8.49
N GLU A 56 1.63 -1.26 7.64
CA GLU A 56 1.65 -1.56 6.20
C GLU A 56 1.76 -3.07 5.93
N ARG A 57 2.59 -3.77 6.69
CA ARG A 57 2.76 -5.23 6.58
C ARG A 57 1.46 -6.00 6.83
N LEU A 58 0.65 -5.60 7.81
CA LEU A 58 -0.65 -6.24 8.07
C LEU A 58 -1.66 -5.90 6.96
N ARG A 59 -1.65 -4.65 6.48
CA ARG A 59 -2.49 -4.24 5.34
C ARG A 59 -2.11 -5.01 4.07
N ALA A 60 -0.82 -5.28 3.85
CA ALA A 60 -0.32 -6.07 2.74
C ALA A 60 -0.77 -7.54 2.83
N ILE A 61 -0.76 -8.14 4.03
CA ILE A 61 -1.33 -9.49 4.25
C ILE A 61 -2.81 -9.53 3.88
N LEU A 62 -3.61 -8.57 4.37
CA LEU A 62 -5.04 -8.50 4.04
C LEU A 62 -5.27 -8.30 2.54
N SER A 63 -4.44 -7.47 1.90
CA SER A 63 -4.45 -7.26 0.45
C SER A 63 -4.10 -8.52 -0.32
N HIS A 64 -3.11 -9.29 0.14
CA HIS A 64 -2.72 -10.55 -0.46
C HIS A 64 -3.85 -11.59 -0.38
N ILE A 65 -4.51 -11.69 0.78
CA ILE A 65 -5.68 -12.57 0.95
C ILE A 65 -6.79 -12.15 -0.01
N ALA A 66 -7.07 -10.85 -0.12
CA ALA A 66 -8.06 -10.34 -1.06
C ALA A 66 -7.74 -10.71 -2.51
N ALA A 67 -6.49 -10.52 -2.93
CA ALA A 67 -6.02 -10.85 -4.27
C ALA A 67 -6.08 -12.36 -4.55
N LYS A 68 -5.60 -13.19 -3.62
CA LYS A 68 -5.59 -14.66 -3.78
C LYS A 68 -6.96 -15.29 -3.79
N THR A 69 -7.91 -14.69 -3.07
CA THR A 69 -9.27 -15.24 -2.98
C THR A 69 -10.25 -14.58 -3.94
N GLY A 70 -9.89 -13.45 -4.55
CA GLY A 70 -10.78 -12.61 -5.34
C GLY A 70 -11.87 -11.91 -4.50
N ARG A 71 -11.76 -11.94 -3.17
CA ARG A 71 -12.84 -11.51 -2.26
C ARG A 71 -12.30 -10.70 -1.11
N ARG A 72 -12.96 -9.60 -0.80
CA ARG A 72 -12.52 -8.66 0.22
C ARG A 72 -12.74 -9.22 1.63
N PRO A 73 -11.71 -9.36 2.48
CA PRO A 73 -11.88 -9.72 3.88
C PRO A 73 -12.70 -8.69 4.65
N ILE A 74 -13.52 -9.16 5.58
CA ILE A 74 -14.20 -8.34 6.58
C ILE A 74 -13.45 -8.53 7.91
N VAL A 75 -12.88 -7.45 8.42
CA VAL A 75 -12.23 -7.39 9.74
C VAL A 75 -13.31 -7.31 10.80
N THR A 76 -13.37 -8.33 11.66
CA THR A 76 -14.33 -8.44 12.76
C THR A 76 -13.73 -7.96 14.09
N SER A 77 -12.40 -7.97 14.22
CA SER A 77 -11.69 -7.35 15.34
C SER A 77 -10.30 -6.88 14.93
N GLY A 78 -9.94 -5.66 15.35
CA GLY A 78 -8.63 -5.03 15.14
C GLY A 78 -7.94 -4.72 16.47
N LEU A 79 -7.56 -3.46 16.70
CA LEU A 79 -6.95 -3.03 17.96
C LEU A 79 -7.87 -3.26 19.16
N ARG A 80 -7.31 -3.89 20.21
CA ARG A 80 -7.95 -4.07 21.53
C ARG A 80 -7.08 -3.42 22.61
N PRO A 81 -7.32 -2.15 23.02
CA PRO A 81 -6.43 -1.40 23.92
C PRO A 81 -6.15 -2.09 25.26
N HIS A 82 -7.13 -2.84 25.77
CA HIS A 82 -7.03 -3.61 27.01
C HIS A 82 -7.16 -5.10 26.69
N PRO A 83 -6.10 -5.75 26.16
CA PRO A 83 -6.18 -7.16 25.80
C PRO A 83 -6.25 -8.04 27.05
N ARG A 84 -7.13 -9.06 27.04
CA ARG A 84 -7.27 -10.00 28.18
C ARG A 84 -6.04 -10.88 28.41
N ARG A 85 -5.25 -11.13 27.36
CA ARG A 85 -4.03 -11.96 27.41
C ARG A 85 -2.81 -11.07 27.25
N HIS A 86 -1.85 -11.18 28.16
CA HIS A 86 -0.54 -10.54 28.02
C HIS A 86 0.13 -10.97 26.71
N GLY A 87 0.72 -10.02 25.99
CA GLY A 87 1.37 -10.28 24.70
C GLY A 87 0.43 -10.38 23.50
N SER A 88 -0.89 -10.15 23.65
CA SER A 88 -1.81 -10.12 22.52
C SER A 88 -1.39 -9.10 21.46
N LEU A 89 -1.26 -9.55 20.21
CA LEU A 89 -0.93 -8.68 19.08
C LEU A 89 -2.09 -7.74 18.70
N HIS A 90 -3.33 -8.04 19.10
CA HIS A 90 -4.43 -7.08 19.01
C HIS A 90 -4.19 -5.86 19.91
N GLY A 91 -3.54 -6.03 21.06
CA GLY A 91 -3.17 -4.91 21.94
C GLY A 91 -2.18 -3.94 21.30
N LYS A 92 -1.42 -4.42 20.30
CA LYS A 92 -0.39 -3.65 19.59
C LYS A 92 -0.82 -3.21 18.20
N CYS A 93 -2.08 -3.45 17.81
CA CYS A 93 -2.59 -3.23 16.45
C CYS A 93 -1.85 -4.05 15.36
N LEU A 94 -1.22 -5.15 15.74
CA LEU A 94 -0.42 -6.02 14.87
C LEU A 94 -1.19 -7.27 14.42
N ALA A 95 -2.48 -7.37 14.74
CA ALA A 95 -3.33 -8.50 14.41
C ALA A 95 -4.72 -8.06 13.95
N ALA A 96 -5.33 -8.89 13.11
CA ALA A 96 -6.69 -8.77 12.64
C ALA A 96 -7.40 -10.12 12.73
N ASP A 97 -8.63 -10.10 13.21
CA ASP A 97 -9.56 -11.21 13.08
C ASP A 97 -10.45 -10.93 11.86
N ILE A 98 -10.56 -11.90 10.97
CA ILE A 98 -11.23 -11.72 9.67
C ILE A 98 -12.21 -12.85 9.36
N ARG A 99 -13.18 -12.53 8.50
CA ARG A 99 -13.97 -13.48 7.72
C ARG A 99 -13.91 -13.10 6.24
N VAL A 100 -14.05 -14.07 5.35
CA VAL A 100 -14.23 -13.82 3.91
C VAL A 100 -15.57 -14.45 3.49
N PRO A 101 -16.66 -13.67 3.40
CA PRO A 101 -18.03 -14.20 3.46
C PRO A 101 -18.37 -15.21 2.38
N GLY A 102 -18.46 -16.52 2.63
CA GLY A 102 -18.74 -17.53 1.59
C GLY A 102 -17.49 -18.22 1.02
N LEU A 103 -16.36 -18.08 1.71
CA LEU A 103 -15.23 -19.00 1.59
C LEU A 103 -15.12 -19.83 2.87
N SER A 104 -14.62 -21.05 2.73
CA SER A 104 -14.29 -21.89 3.88
C SER A 104 -13.08 -21.35 4.64
N GLU A 105 -13.01 -21.63 5.95
CA GLU A 105 -11.82 -21.35 6.77
C GLU A 105 -10.53 -21.89 6.13
N ARG A 106 -10.59 -23.13 5.60
CA ARG A 106 -9.46 -23.77 4.93
C ARG A 106 -8.95 -22.94 3.74
N THR A 107 -9.85 -22.39 2.94
CA THR A 107 -9.50 -21.52 1.80
C THR A 107 -8.83 -20.23 2.28
N ILE A 108 -9.37 -19.60 3.33
CA ILE A 108 -8.83 -18.35 3.88
C ILE A 108 -7.42 -18.59 4.46
N ILE A 109 -7.25 -19.67 5.23
CA ILE A 109 -5.96 -20.07 5.80
C ILE A 109 -4.95 -20.39 4.70
N ALA A 110 -5.35 -21.10 3.63
CA ALA A 110 -4.48 -21.40 2.51
C ALA A 110 -3.98 -20.12 1.81
N ALA A 111 -4.86 -19.15 1.59
CA ALA A 111 -4.47 -17.85 1.04
C ALA A 111 -3.50 -17.12 1.99
N ALA A 112 -3.82 -17.03 3.28
CA ALA A 112 -3.02 -16.35 4.29
C ALA A 112 -1.61 -16.96 4.43
N LYS A 113 -1.47 -18.29 4.34
CA LYS A 113 -0.17 -19.00 4.39
C LYS A 113 0.82 -18.53 3.32
N THR A 114 0.32 -18.05 2.19
CA THR A 114 1.16 -17.59 1.06
C THR A 114 1.48 -16.10 1.12
N ALA A 115 0.96 -15.36 2.10
CA ALA A 115 1.18 -13.92 2.19
C ALA A 115 2.61 -13.60 2.68
N PRO A 116 3.39 -12.79 1.94
CA PRO A 116 4.70 -12.38 2.39
C PRO A 116 4.63 -11.67 3.74
N GLY A 117 5.47 -12.13 4.68
CA GLY A 117 5.55 -11.56 6.01
C GLY A 117 4.39 -11.89 6.95
N ILE A 118 3.56 -12.89 6.63
CA ILE A 118 2.60 -13.45 7.58
C ILE A 118 3.32 -14.02 8.80
N GLY A 119 2.87 -13.58 9.97
CA GLY A 119 3.29 -14.09 11.26
C GLY A 119 2.41 -15.26 11.67
N GLY A 120 1.53 -15.04 12.63
CA GLY A 120 0.58 -16.03 13.11
C GLY A 120 -0.67 -16.18 12.24
N ILE A 121 -1.20 -17.40 12.21
CA ILE A 121 -2.52 -17.71 11.66
C ILE A 121 -3.24 -18.60 12.68
N GLY A 122 -4.41 -18.17 13.13
CA GLY A 122 -5.27 -18.94 14.03
C GLY A 122 -6.67 -19.14 13.44
N SER A 123 -7.37 -20.17 13.87
CA SER A 123 -8.81 -20.32 13.61
C SER A 123 -9.59 -20.50 14.91
N TYR A 124 -10.82 -19.98 14.92
CA TYR A 124 -11.76 -20.10 16.03
C TYR A 124 -13.00 -20.87 15.56
N CYS A 125 -13.70 -21.60 16.44
CA CYS A 125 -14.83 -22.45 16.03
C CYS A 125 -16.01 -21.71 15.40
N ASN A 126 -16.06 -20.38 15.53
CA ASN A 126 -17.10 -19.54 14.94
C ASN A 126 -16.72 -19.03 13.53
N GLY A 127 -15.71 -19.63 12.88
CA GLY A 127 -15.29 -19.29 11.54
C GLY A 127 -14.48 -18.01 11.41
N ILE A 128 -13.99 -17.46 12.52
CA ILE A 128 -13.05 -16.33 12.50
C ILE A 128 -11.64 -16.87 12.27
N ILE A 129 -10.92 -16.23 11.34
CA ILE A 129 -9.50 -16.47 11.13
C ILE A 129 -8.70 -15.30 11.69
N HIS A 130 -7.74 -15.60 12.55
CA HIS A 130 -6.76 -14.66 13.06
C HIS A 130 -5.57 -14.58 12.10
N VAL A 131 -5.09 -13.36 11.82
CA VAL A 131 -3.83 -13.10 11.10
C VAL A 131 -3.05 -11.97 11.77
N ASP A 132 -1.72 -12.10 11.81
CA ASP A 132 -0.86 -11.09 12.42
C ASP A 132 0.53 -11.02 11.79
N VAL A 133 1.34 -10.05 12.21
CA VAL A 133 2.71 -9.82 11.73
C VAL A 133 3.81 -10.22 12.72
N GLY A 134 3.45 -10.96 13.78
CA GLY A 134 4.40 -11.43 14.82
C GLY A 134 5.19 -12.68 14.40
N PRO A 135 5.71 -13.45 15.37
CA PRO A 135 6.38 -14.72 15.09
C PRO A 135 5.48 -15.73 14.38
N GLN A 136 6.06 -16.57 13.54
CA GLN A 136 5.32 -17.62 12.85
C GLN A 136 4.76 -18.64 13.86
N ARG A 137 3.45 -18.82 13.83
CA ARG A 137 2.74 -19.79 14.68
C ARG A 137 1.38 -20.14 14.08
N ARG A 138 0.89 -21.35 14.35
CA ARG A 138 -0.38 -21.87 13.84
C ARG A 138 -1.13 -22.51 14.99
N TRP A 139 -2.43 -22.22 15.12
CA TRP A 139 -3.25 -22.80 16.18
C TRP A 139 -4.71 -22.88 15.77
N VAL A 140 -5.44 -23.72 16.47
CA VAL A 140 -6.91 -23.81 16.45
C VAL A 140 -7.35 -23.58 17.89
N ASP A 141 -8.24 -22.61 18.12
CA ASP A 141 -8.81 -22.30 19.44
C ASP A 141 -10.29 -22.66 19.40
N CYS A 142 -10.52 -23.91 19.78
CA CYS A 142 -11.77 -24.60 20.04
C CYS A 142 -11.63 -25.36 21.36
#